data_AF-A0AAJ6XWX4-F1
#
_entry.id   AF-A0AAJ6XWX4-F1
#
_cell.length_a   1.000
_cell.length_b   1.000
_cell.length_c   1.000
_cell.angle_alpha   90.00
_cell.angle_beta   90.00
_cell.angle_gamma   90.00
#
_symmetry.space_group_name_H-M   'P 1'
#
loop_
_entity.id
_entity.type
_entity.pdbx_description
1 polymer ?
#
loop_
_entity_poly.entity_id
_entity_poly.type
_entity_poly.pdbx_seq_one_letter_code
_entity_poly.pdbx_strand_id
1 'polypeptide(L)'
;MQKSASASSLGPGGLDLSDMFFKPIQNTSPPSPTKRRTKISVIGAGNVGMAIAQTILTQDLADEIALVDAQPEKLRGEMLDLQHAAAFLPRTKIMASTDYNVTVGSDLCIVSAGARQIAGESRLNLLQRNVALFRGIIPPLAKYSPGMILMIVSNPVDVLTYVAWKLSGFPSNRVVGSGTNLDSSRFRFLIADHLDVNAQDVQASIIGEHGDSSVALWSSISVGGVPVLSFLEKQQIPYEKETLISCGPRPETPLALPPPLFLELLEHSKKG
;
A
#
# COMPACT_ATOMS: atom_id res chain seq x y z
N MET A 1 -1.26 47.40 -6.97
CA MET A 1 -1.23 47.38 -5.50
C MET A 1 -0.02 46.59 -5.04
N GLN A 2 1.01 47.28 -4.54
CA GLN A 2 2.16 46.66 -3.89
C GLN A 2 1.69 46.02 -2.58
N LYS A 3 1.94 44.71 -2.39
CA LYS A 3 1.80 44.06 -1.08
C LYS A 3 3.13 44.21 -0.34
N SER A 4 3.11 44.98 0.74
CA SER A 4 4.16 45.07 1.73
C SER A 4 4.32 43.72 2.44
N ALA A 5 5.50 43.10 2.33
CA ALA A 5 5.86 41.95 3.14
C ALA A 5 6.42 42.45 4.48
N SER A 6 5.66 42.30 5.56
CA SER A 6 6.17 42.39 6.93
C SER A 6 6.45 40.96 7.42
N ALA A 7 7.66 40.47 7.19
CA ALA A 7 8.17 39.29 7.90
C ALA A 7 8.97 39.78 9.11
N SER A 8 8.40 39.63 10.29
CA SER A 8 9.05 39.90 11.57
C SER A 8 10.18 38.90 11.80
N SER A 9 11.40 39.40 11.96
CA SER A 9 12.60 38.64 12.31
C SER A 9 12.47 38.00 13.70
N LEU A 10 11.99 36.76 13.76
CA LEU A 10 11.89 35.95 14.98
C LEU A 10 13.14 35.09 15.13
N GLY A 11 14.24 35.69 15.59
CA GLY A 11 15.47 34.96 15.91
C GLY A 11 16.37 35.75 16.87
N PRO A 12 16.94 35.13 17.92
CA PRO A 12 17.91 35.81 18.77
C PRO A 12 19.14 36.18 17.92
N GLY A 13 19.45 37.49 17.84
CA GLY A 13 20.58 38.01 17.08
C GLY A 13 20.31 38.41 15.63
N GLY A 14 19.04 38.54 15.19
CA GLY A 14 18.72 39.05 13.85
C GLY A 14 19.01 38.07 12.71
N LEU A 15 19.28 36.81 13.03
CA LEU A 15 19.34 35.72 12.05
C LEU A 15 17.91 35.39 11.60
N ASP A 16 17.63 35.58 10.32
CA ASP A 16 16.38 35.13 9.72
C ASP A 16 16.38 33.61 9.57
N LEU A 17 15.98 32.92 10.63
CA LEU A 17 15.91 31.46 10.69
C LEU A 17 14.89 30.88 9.68
N SER A 18 13.98 31.71 9.16
CA SER A 18 12.96 31.26 8.23
C SER A 18 13.58 30.78 6.91
N ASP A 19 14.61 31.46 6.40
CA ASP A 19 15.33 31.07 5.18
C ASP A 19 16.19 29.80 5.35
N MET A 20 16.62 29.50 6.59
CA MET A 20 17.37 28.27 6.88
C MET A 20 16.47 27.03 6.96
N PHE A 21 15.26 27.16 7.50
CA PHE A 21 14.31 26.06 7.64
C PHE A 21 13.45 25.87 6.39
N PHE A 22 13.08 26.95 5.70
CA PHE A 22 12.20 26.91 4.54
C PHE A 22 12.99 27.18 3.27
N LYS A 23 13.91 26.26 2.92
CA LYS A 23 14.50 26.29 1.58
C LYS A 23 13.44 25.89 0.55
N PRO A 24 13.06 26.77 -0.38
CA PRO A 24 12.21 26.38 -1.50
C PRO A 24 12.93 25.29 -2.30
N ILE A 25 12.22 24.23 -2.67
CA ILE A 25 12.78 23.20 -3.53
C ILE A 25 13.01 23.84 -4.91
N GLN A 26 14.26 24.19 -5.21
CA GLN A 26 14.61 24.99 -6.40
C GLN A 26 14.44 24.23 -7.72
N ASN A 27 14.25 22.91 -7.66
CA ASN A 27 14.11 22.02 -8.83
C ASN A 27 12.81 21.22 -8.77
N THR A 28 11.68 21.83 -8.46
CA THR A 28 10.39 21.18 -8.75
C THR A 28 10.14 21.25 -10.25
N SER A 29 9.94 20.09 -10.87
CA SER A 29 9.36 20.04 -12.21
C SER A 29 8.09 20.90 -12.21
N PRO A 30 7.85 21.73 -13.24
CA PRO A 30 6.60 22.46 -13.32
C PRO A 30 5.44 21.44 -13.19
N PRO A 31 4.34 21.78 -12.49
CA PRO A 31 3.18 20.91 -12.44
C PRO A 31 2.82 20.56 -13.88
N SER A 32 2.81 19.26 -14.18
CA SER A 32 2.49 18.76 -15.52
C SER A 32 1.17 19.38 -15.95
N PRO A 33 1.13 20.17 -17.04
CA PRO A 33 -0.10 20.77 -17.51
C PRO A 33 -0.88 19.69 -18.25
N THR A 34 -1.42 18.72 -17.53
CA THR A 34 -2.13 17.62 -18.16
C THR A 34 -3.62 17.76 -17.98
N LYS A 35 -4.22 18.32 -19.04
CA LYS A 35 -5.54 17.97 -19.61
C LYS A 35 -5.67 16.47 -19.96
N ARG A 36 -4.82 15.60 -19.40
CA ARG A 36 -4.75 14.17 -19.71
C ARG A 36 -5.54 13.44 -18.64
N ARG A 37 -6.49 12.62 -19.08
CA ARG A 37 -7.28 11.76 -18.23
C ARG A 37 -6.40 10.75 -17.52
N THR A 38 -6.60 10.57 -16.21
CA THR A 38 -5.95 9.54 -15.41
C THR A 38 -6.60 8.20 -15.70
N LYS A 39 -5.82 7.23 -16.16
CA LYS A 39 -6.31 5.90 -16.49
C LYS A 39 -5.67 4.84 -15.60
N ILE A 40 -6.50 4.05 -14.92
CA ILE A 40 -6.06 2.94 -14.08
C ILE A 40 -6.61 1.63 -14.65
N SER A 41 -5.73 0.65 -14.88
CA SER A 41 -6.15 -0.71 -15.23
C SER A 41 -6.05 -1.64 -14.04
N VAL A 42 -7.06 -2.49 -13.84
CA VAL A 42 -7.07 -3.55 -12.83
C VAL A 42 -7.12 -4.90 -13.53
N ILE A 43 -6.12 -5.73 -13.25
CA ILE A 43 -5.96 -7.05 -13.86
C ILE A 43 -6.36 -8.10 -12.82
N GLY A 44 -7.41 -8.85 -13.15
CA GLY A 44 -8.12 -9.76 -12.26
C GLY A 44 -9.39 -9.12 -11.70
N ALA A 45 -10.56 -9.58 -12.14
CA ALA A 45 -11.89 -9.23 -11.61
C ALA A 45 -12.30 -10.20 -10.48
N GLY A 46 -11.35 -10.56 -9.61
CA GLY A 46 -11.61 -11.27 -8.36
C GLY A 46 -12.09 -10.32 -7.25
N ASN A 47 -12.38 -10.85 -6.06
CA ASN A 47 -12.85 -10.02 -4.94
C ASN A 47 -11.89 -8.87 -4.61
N VAL A 48 -10.57 -9.12 -4.67
CA VAL A 48 -9.55 -8.10 -4.43
C VAL A 48 -9.56 -7.03 -5.53
N GLY A 49 -9.56 -7.43 -6.79
CA GLY A 49 -9.57 -6.49 -7.92
C GLY A 49 -10.85 -5.65 -7.96
N MET A 50 -12.01 -6.25 -7.65
CA MET A 50 -13.28 -5.52 -7.59
C MET A 50 -13.34 -4.55 -6.42
N ALA A 51 -12.84 -4.92 -5.24
CA ALA A 51 -12.73 -3.98 -4.12
C ALA A 51 -11.82 -2.78 -4.46
N ILE A 52 -10.72 -3.02 -5.19
CA ILE A 52 -9.83 -1.96 -5.68
C ILE A 52 -10.55 -1.07 -6.70
N ALA A 53 -11.19 -1.66 -7.71
CA ALA A 53 -11.91 -0.90 -8.75
C ALA A 53 -13.04 -0.05 -8.15
N GLN A 54 -13.80 -0.60 -7.20
CA GLN A 54 -14.85 0.12 -6.49
C GLN A 54 -14.28 1.26 -5.64
N THR A 55 -13.15 1.04 -4.95
CA THR A 55 -12.49 2.08 -4.15
C THR A 55 -11.99 3.23 -5.03
N ILE A 56 -11.39 2.92 -6.18
CA ILE A 56 -10.94 3.92 -7.16
C ILE A 56 -12.14 4.76 -7.63
N LEU A 57 -13.26 4.12 -7.92
CA LEU A 57 -14.48 4.77 -8.40
C LEU A 57 -15.12 5.66 -7.32
N THR A 58 -15.23 5.19 -6.08
CA THR A 58 -15.89 5.93 -5.00
C THR A 58 -15.04 7.06 -4.43
N GLN A 59 -13.72 6.96 -4.53
CA GLN A 59 -12.78 8.00 -4.10
C GLN A 59 -12.39 8.99 -5.22
N ASP A 60 -12.99 8.89 -6.41
CA ASP A 60 -12.73 9.77 -7.56
C ASP A 60 -11.24 9.82 -7.99
N LEU A 61 -10.58 8.65 -8.01
CA LEU A 61 -9.12 8.58 -8.25
C LEU A 61 -8.73 8.48 -9.73
N ALA A 62 -9.67 8.24 -10.64
CA ALA A 62 -9.40 8.03 -12.06
C ALA A 62 -10.55 8.49 -12.95
N ASP A 63 -10.21 9.02 -14.13
CA ASP A 63 -11.17 9.36 -15.18
C ASP A 63 -11.58 8.12 -16.00
N GLU A 64 -10.68 7.14 -16.13
CA GLU A 64 -10.91 5.90 -16.87
C GLU A 64 -10.43 4.67 -16.07
N ILE A 65 -11.29 3.67 -15.95
CA ILE A 65 -10.97 2.36 -15.37
C ILE A 65 -11.05 1.29 -16.46
N ALA A 66 -10.02 0.47 -16.58
CA ALA A 66 -10.00 -0.68 -17.48
C ALA A 66 -9.87 -1.98 -16.68
N LEU A 67 -10.84 -2.88 -16.81
CA LEU A 67 -10.83 -4.19 -16.17
C LEU A 67 -10.42 -5.28 -17.17
N VAL A 68 -9.48 -6.13 -16.77
CA VAL A 68 -9.07 -7.29 -17.57
C VAL A 68 -9.15 -8.56 -16.73
N ASP A 69 -9.87 -9.56 -17.23
CA ASP A 69 -9.93 -10.90 -16.62
C ASP A 69 -10.08 -11.95 -17.73
N ALA A 70 -9.70 -13.20 -17.43
CA ALA A 70 -9.84 -14.33 -18.36
C ALA A 70 -11.28 -14.88 -18.41
N GLN A 71 -12.14 -14.56 -17.44
CA GLN A 71 -13.53 -15.04 -17.36
C GLN A 71 -14.51 -13.99 -17.92
N PRO A 72 -14.91 -14.07 -19.21
CA PRO A 72 -15.67 -13.01 -19.87
C PRO A 72 -17.05 -12.76 -19.23
N GLU A 73 -17.78 -13.81 -18.87
CA GLU A 73 -19.11 -13.66 -18.27
C GLU A 73 -19.04 -12.98 -16.90
N LYS A 74 -18.06 -13.39 -16.08
CA LYS A 74 -17.84 -12.75 -14.78
C LYS A 74 -17.46 -11.29 -14.97
N LEU A 75 -16.49 -11.01 -15.83
CA LEU A 75 -16.01 -9.67 -16.13
C LEU A 75 -17.13 -8.75 -16.62
N ARG A 76 -18.03 -9.27 -17.47
CA ARG A 76 -19.19 -8.52 -17.96
C ARG A 76 -20.17 -8.20 -16.83
N GLY A 77 -20.46 -9.15 -15.95
CA GLY A 77 -21.32 -8.93 -14.78
C GLY A 77 -20.77 -7.83 -13.88
N GLU A 78 -19.51 -7.96 -13.47
CA GLU A 78 -18.82 -7.00 -12.60
C GLU A 78 -18.72 -5.59 -13.22
N MET A 79 -18.48 -5.51 -14.53
CA MET A 79 -18.49 -4.23 -15.25
C MET A 79 -19.88 -3.56 -15.22
N LEU A 80 -20.95 -4.33 -15.45
CA LEU A 80 -22.31 -3.80 -15.44
C LEU A 80 -22.68 -3.29 -14.04
N ASP A 81 -22.30 -4.01 -12.99
CA ASP A 81 -22.55 -3.58 -11.62
C ASP A 81 -21.88 -2.24 -11.30
N LEU A 82 -20.61 -2.06 -11.71
CA LEU A 82 -19.93 -0.76 -11.57
C LEU A 82 -20.58 0.34 -12.42
N GLN A 83 -21.01 0.04 -13.64
CA GLN A 83 -21.68 1.01 -14.52
C GLN A 83 -23.06 1.42 -14.00
N HIS A 84 -23.83 0.49 -13.42
CA HIS A 84 -25.10 0.81 -12.77
C HIS A 84 -24.89 1.69 -11.54
N ALA A 85 -23.82 1.43 -10.76
CA ALA A 85 -23.45 2.27 -9.64
C ALA A 85 -22.95 3.66 -10.06
N ALA A 86 -22.37 3.78 -11.27
CA ALA A 86 -21.81 5.04 -11.78
C ALA A 86 -22.84 6.17 -11.93
N ALA A 87 -24.14 5.88 -11.94
CA ALA A 87 -25.19 6.91 -11.89
C ALA A 87 -25.12 7.81 -10.63
N PHE A 88 -24.53 7.29 -9.54
CA PHE A 88 -24.41 7.98 -8.25
C PHE A 88 -22.97 8.35 -7.90
N LEU A 89 -22.02 8.08 -8.80
CA LEU A 89 -20.58 8.22 -8.56
C LEU A 89 -19.97 9.24 -9.54
N PRO A 90 -18.72 9.66 -9.30
CA PRO A 90 -18.01 10.55 -10.22
C PRO A 90 -17.98 10.01 -11.65
N ARG A 91 -17.89 10.91 -12.63
CA ARG A 91 -17.94 10.58 -14.07
C ARG A 91 -16.67 9.84 -14.50
N THR A 92 -16.65 8.53 -14.28
CA THR A 92 -15.56 7.64 -14.66
C THR A 92 -15.97 6.76 -15.83
N LYS A 93 -15.14 6.69 -16.87
CA LYS A 93 -15.35 5.76 -17.98
C LYS A 93 -14.86 4.37 -17.59
N ILE A 94 -15.78 3.41 -17.52
CA ILE A 94 -15.46 2.02 -17.16
C ILE A 94 -15.48 1.16 -18.43
N MET A 95 -14.38 0.45 -18.69
CA MET A 95 -14.22 -0.48 -19.80
C MET A 95 -13.79 -1.84 -19.25
N ALA A 96 -14.23 -2.93 -19.87
CA ALA A 96 -13.78 -4.26 -19.52
C ALA A 96 -13.56 -5.11 -20.78
N SER A 97 -12.49 -5.90 -20.80
CA SER A 97 -12.20 -6.82 -21.90
C SER A 97 -11.30 -7.97 -21.43
N THR A 98 -11.37 -9.11 -22.12
CA THR A 98 -10.37 -10.18 -21.98
C THR A 98 -9.06 -9.82 -22.69
N ASP A 99 -9.07 -8.87 -23.63
CA ASP A 99 -7.90 -8.39 -24.35
C ASP A 99 -7.25 -7.20 -23.63
N TYR A 100 -5.92 -7.28 -23.45
CA TYR A 100 -5.09 -6.23 -22.87
C TYR A 100 -5.07 -4.92 -23.67
N ASN A 101 -5.55 -4.89 -24.92
CA ASN A 101 -5.68 -3.64 -25.69
C ASN A 101 -6.52 -2.57 -24.95
N VAL A 102 -7.48 -2.98 -24.12
CA VAL A 102 -8.27 -2.05 -23.31
C VAL A 102 -7.40 -1.24 -22.32
N THR A 103 -6.19 -1.72 -22.00
CA THR A 103 -5.26 -1.11 -21.05
C THR A 103 -4.36 -0.03 -21.66
N VAL A 104 -4.46 0.23 -22.98
CA VAL A 104 -3.60 1.22 -23.67
C VAL A 104 -3.64 2.58 -22.99
N GLY A 105 -2.46 3.16 -22.77
CA GLY A 105 -2.30 4.50 -22.21
C GLY A 105 -2.62 4.62 -20.71
N SER A 106 -2.56 3.51 -19.97
CA SER A 106 -2.73 3.53 -18.51
C SER A 106 -1.57 4.21 -17.81
N ASP A 107 -1.88 4.90 -16.71
CA ASP A 107 -0.90 5.52 -15.81
C ASP A 107 -0.49 4.56 -14.69
N LEU A 108 -1.44 3.74 -14.24
CA LEU A 108 -1.25 2.71 -13.23
C LEU A 108 -1.91 1.41 -13.68
N CYS A 109 -1.20 0.30 -13.56
CA CYS A 109 -1.74 -1.04 -13.74
C CYS A 109 -1.59 -1.85 -12.45
N ILE A 110 -2.72 -2.25 -11.87
CA ILE A 110 -2.80 -3.01 -10.63
C ILE A 110 -3.03 -4.48 -10.97
N VAL A 111 -2.08 -5.34 -10.64
CA VAL A 111 -2.15 -6.78 -10.91
C VAL A 111 -2.57 -7.51 -9.64
N SER A 112 -3.83 -7.94 -9.62
CA SER A 112 -4.42 -8.78 -8.56
C SER A 112 -4.71 -10.22 -9.03
N ALA A 113 -4.55 -10.48 -10.32
CA ALA A 113 -4.70 -11.80 -10.91
C ALA A 113 -3.67 -12.77 -10.34
N GLY A 114 -4.13 -13.90 -9.84
CA GLY A 114 -3.31 -14.95 -9.28
C GLY A 114 -3.96 -16.32 -9.41
N ALA A 115 -3.13 -17.34 -9.45
CA ALA A 115 -3.56 -18.72 -9.38
C ALA A 115 -4.22 -18.97 -8.01
N ARG A 116 -5.37 -19.64 -8.03
CA ARG A 116 -5.98 -20.16 -6.81
C ARG A 116 -5.11 -21.29 -6.27
N GLN A 117 -4.85 -21.25 -4.96
CA GLN A 117 -4.19 -22.33 -4.27
C GLN A 117 -5.05 -23.60 -4.34
N ILE A 118 -4.43 -24.71 -4.72
CA ILE A 118 -5.08 -26.02 -4.71
C ILE A 118 -4.80 -26.68 -3.37
N ALA A 119 -5.81 -27.35 -2.79
CA ALA A 119 -5.63 -28.05 -1.51
C ALA A 119 -4.52 -29.11 -1.62
N GLY A 120 -3.55 -29.08 -0.70
CA GLY A 120 -2.38 -29.95 -0.71
C GLY A 120 -1.25 -29.52 -1.67
N GLU A 121 -1.40 -28.41 -2.39
CA GLU A 121 -0.35 -27.86 -3.27
C GLU A 121 0.79 -27.25 -2.46
N SER A 122 2.03 -27.53 -2.88
CA SER A 122 3.21 -26.90 -2.27
C SER A 122 3.28 -25.41 -2.61
N ARG A 123 3.85 -24.61 -1.70
CA ARG A 123 4.10 -23.17 -1.93
C ARG A 123 4.91 -22.91 -3.21
N LEU A 124 5.84 -23.81 -3.52
CA LEU A 124 6.70 -23.75 -4.71
C LEU A 124 5.87 -23.92 -6.00
N ASN A 125 4.97 -24.90 -6.05
CA ASN A 125 4.13 -25.15 -7.22
C ASN A 125 3.17 -23.97 -7.48
N LEU A 126 2.58 -23.41 -6.41
CA LEU A 126 1.75 -22.21 -6.52
C LEU A 126 2.55 -21.03 -7.10
N LEU A 127 3.78 -20.82 -6.62
CA LEU A 127 4.67 -19.79 -7.14
C LEU A 127 4.96 -19.99 -8.63
N GLN A 128 5.29 -21.22 -9.06
CA GLN A 128 5.56 -21.52 -10.47
C GLN A 128 4.37 -21.20 -11.38
N ARG A 129 3.14 -21.53 -10.95
CA ARG A 129 1.91 -21.21 -11.69
C ARG A 129 1.68 -19.70 -11.77
N ASN A 130 1.92 -18.98 -10.68
CA ASN A 130 1.84 -17.51 -10.68
C ASN A 130 2.88 -16.88 -11.61
N VAL A 131 4.11 -17.39 -11.63
CA VAL A 131 5.15 -16.92 -12.55
C VAL A 131 4.76 -17.20 -14.01
N ALA A 132 4.23 -18.37 -14.31
CA ALA A 132 3.74 -18.71 -15.65
C ALA A 132 2.60 -17.77 -16.09
N LEU A 133 1.67 -17.49 -15.19
CA LEU A 133 0.60 -16.51 -15.41
C LEU A 133 1.18 -15.12 -15.67
N PHE A 134 2.14 -14.65 -14.86
CA PHE A 134 2.78 -13.34 -15.03
C PHE A 134 3.53 -13.20 -16.37
N ARG A 135 4.09 -14.29 -16.93
CA ARG A 135 4.68 -14.28 -18.27
C ARG A 135 3.66 -13.96 -19.36
N GLY A 136 2.39 -14.32 -19.16
CA GLY A 136 1.29 -13.97 -20.07
C GLY A 136 0.70 -12.58 -19.81
N ILE A 137 0.79 -12.06 -18.58
CA ILE A 137 0.17 -10.78 -18.20
C ILE A 137 1.10 -9.59 -18.42
N ILE A 138 2.33 -9.66 -17.91
CA ILE A 138 3.19 -8.48 -17.76
C ILE A 138 3.70 -7.92 -19.11
N PRO A 139 4.21 -8.74 -20.05
CA PRO A 139 4.72 -8.20 -21.32
C PRO A 139 3.66 -7.49 -22.18
N PRO A 140 2.42 -8.00 -22.34
CA PRO A 140 1.36 -7.25 -23.01
C PRO A 140 1.06 -5.91 -22.37
N LEU A 141 0.97 -5.84 -21.04
CA LEU A 141 0.73 -4.56 -20.35
C LEU A 141 1.87 -3.56 -20.61
N ALA A 142 3.12 -4.01 -20.50
CA ALA A 142 4.29 -3.17 -20.76
C ALA A 142 4.33 -2.68 -22.22
N LYS A 143 3.88 -3.51 -23.17
CA LYS A 143 3.74 -3.15 -24.59
C LYS A 143 2.68 -2.07 -24.81
N TYR A 144 1.50 -2.21 -24.22
CA TYR A 144 0.38 -1.28 -24.44
C TYR A 144 0.51 0.03 -23.65
N SER A 145 1.24 0.01 -22.53
CA SER A 145 1.42 1.16 -21.65
C SER A 145 2.87 1.25 -21.14
N PRO A 146 3.85 1.59 -22.00
CA PRO A 146 5.27 1.59 -21.62
C PRO A 146 5.65 2.66 -20.58
N GLY A 147 4.77 3.65 -20.36
CA GLY A 147 4.94 4.75 -19.39
C GLY A 147 4.40 4.47 -17.98
N MET A 148 3.60 3.42 -17.80
CA MET A 148 2.83 3.20 -16.58
C MET A 148 3.68 2.80 -15.36
N ILE A 149 3.07 2.90 -14.18
CA ILE A 149 3.52 2.22 -12.95
C ILE A 149 2.80 0.87 -12.86
N LEU A 150 3.52 -0.17 -12.47
CA LEU A 150 2.99 -1.49 -12.12
C LEU A 150 2.86 -1.61 -10.61
N MET A 151 1.65 -1.92 -10.13
CA MET A 151 1.39 -2.24 -8.73
C MET A 151 0.98 -3.72 -8.61
N ILE A 152 1.80 -4.52 -7.95
CA ILE A 152 1.57 -5.95 -7.77
C ILE A 152 0.88 -6.18 -6.42
N VAL A 153 -0.25 -6.87 -6.45
CA VAL A 153 -1.04 -7.26 -5.27
C VAL A 153 -1.11 -8.78 -5.13
N SER A 154 -0.93 -9.51 -6.24
CA SER A 154 -0.92 -10.97 -6.25
C SER A 154 0.16 -11.55 -5.35
N ASN A 155 -0.17 -12.63 -4.62
CA ASN A 155 0.73 -13.27 -3.67
C ASN A 155 1.51 -14.46 -4.28
N PRO A 156 2.76 -14.71 -3.85
CA PRO A 156 3.53 -13.94 -2.86
C PRO A 156 4.06 -12.63 -3.44
N VAL A 157 3.65 -11.49 -2.86
CA VAL A 157 3.78 -10.18 -3.51
C VAL A 157 5.22 -9.75 -3.72
N ASP A 158 6.13 -10.03 -2.79
CA ASP A 158 7.52 -9.61 -2.89
C ASP A 158 8.24 -10.29 -4.06
N VAL A 159 8.05 -11.60 -4.19
CA VAL A 159 8.62 -12.40 -5.28
C VAL A 159 7.98 -12.05 -6.62
N LEU A 160 6.65 -11.89 -6.65
CA LEU A 160 5.95 -11.54 -7.89
C LEU A 160 6.22 -10.11 -8.35
N THR A 161 6.53 -9.20 -7.44
CA THR A 161 7.02 -7.85 -7.76
C THR A 161 8.36 -7.92 -8.47
N TYR A 162 9.30 -8.73 -7.95
CA TYR A 162 10.58 -8.96 -8.62
C TYR A 162 10.40 -9.59 -10.01
N VAL A 163 9.52 -10.59 -10.14
CA VAL A 163 9.22 -11.23 -11.42
C VAL A 163 8.61 -10.24 -12.41
N ALA A 164 7.63 -9.43 -11.98
CA ALA A 164 7.04 -8.39 -12.81
C ALA A 164 8.08 -7.36 -13.26
N TRP A 165 9.01 -6.98 -12.40
CA TRP A 165 10.12 -6.09 -12.76
C TRP A 165 10.98 -6.69 -13.87
N LYS A 166 11.38 -7.96 -13.74
CA LYS A 166 12.18 -8.63 -14.78
C LYS A 166 11.43 -8.83 -16.09
N LEU A 167 10.14 -9.15 -16.04
CA LEU A 167 9.32 -9.39 -17.24
C LEU A 167 8.91 -8.12 -17.97
N SER A 168 8.71 -7.00 -17.25
CA SER A 168 8.29 -5.72 -17.85
C SER A 168 9.44 -4.98 -18.55
N GLY A 169 10.69 -5.18 -18.10
CA GLY A 169 11.82 -4.38 -18.55
C GLY A 169 11.79 -2.93 -18.05
N PHE A 170 10.91 -2.62 -17.09
CA PHE A 170 10.80 -1.29 -16.52
C PHE A 170 11.95 -0.99 -15.53
N PRO A 171 12.29 0.29 -15.30
CA PRO A 171 13.13 0.66 -14.18
C PRO A 171 12.42 0.33 -12.85
N SER A 172 13.20 -0.01 -11.82
CA SER A 172 12.67 -0.51 -10.54
C SER A 172 11.71 0.45 -9.84
N ASN A 173 11.88 1.76 -10.02
CA ASN A 173 11.01 2.79 -9.46
C ASN A 173 9.58 2.81 -10.05
N ARG A 174 9.31 2.00 -11.08
CA ARG A 174 7.97 1.86 -11.69
C ARG A 174 7.32 0.51 -11.42
N VAL A 175 7.91 -0.34 -10.58
CA VAL A 175 7.33 -1.63 -10.22
C VAL A 175 7.29 -1.75 -8.70
N VAL A 176 6.09 -1.67 -8.15
CA VAL A 176 5.83 -1.57 -6.72
C VAL A 176 4.95 -2.74 -6.30
N GLY A 177 5.29 -3.42 -5.21
CA GLY A 177 4.42 -4.39 -4.57
C GLY A 177 3.57 -3.71 -3.50
N SER A 178 2.36 -4.21 -3.23
CA SER A 178 1.58 -3.76 -2.07
C SER A 178 2.30 -4.01 -0.75
N GLY A 179 3.15 -5.05 -0.71
CA GLY A 179 4.05 -5.37 0.39
C GLY A 179 3.37 -5.37 1.75
N THR A 180 4.04 -4.80 2.74
CA THR A 180 3.62 -4.75 4.15
C THR A 180 2.74 -3.54 4.49
N ASN A 181 2.15 -2.86 3.50
CA ASN A 181 1.30 -1.69 3.77
C ASN A 181 0.06 -2.08 4.59
N LEU A 182 -0.58 -3.20 4.25
CA LEU A 182 -1.73 -3.72 4.99
C LEU A 182 -1.32 -4.24 6.37
N ASP A 183 -0.17 -4.90 6.49
CA ASP A 183 0.35 -5.40 7.78
C ASP A 183 0.69 -4.25 8.73
N SER A 184 1.28 -3.17 8.20
CA SER A 184 1.51 -1.94 8.96
C SER A 184 0.19 -1.31 9.41
N SER A 185 -0.83 -1.26 8.55
CA SER A 185 -2.16 -0.77 8.94
C SER A 185 -2.80 -1.62 10.03
N ARG A 186 -2.68 -2.96 9.95
CA ARG A 186 -3.16 -3.88 10.99
C ARG A 186 -2.42 -3.68 12.29
N PHE A 187 -1.10 -3.51 12.23
CA PHE A 187 -0.28 -3.29 13.41
C PHE A 187 -0.64 -1.97 14.12
N ARG A 188 -0.82 -0.89 13.35
CA ARG A 188 -1.30 0.40 13.86
C ARG A 188 -2.68 0.27 14.53
N PHE A 189 -3.60 -0.46 13.91
CA PHE A 189 -4.93 -0.72 14.47
C PHE A 189 -4.85 -1.44 15.82
N LEU A 190 -4.07 -2.51 15.94
CA LEU A 190 -3.94 -3.27 17.19
C LEU A 190 -3.37 -2.43 18.34
N ILE A 191 -2.38 -1.59 18.05
CA ILE A 191 -1.82 -0.66 19.05
C ILE A 191 -2.87 0.39 19.46
N ALA A 192 -3.58 0.94 18.49
CA ALA A 192 -4.60 1.96 18.72
C ALA A 192 -5.79 1.45 19.54
N ASP A 193 -6.29 0.26 19.20
CA ASP A 193 -7.37 -0.43 19.92
C ASP A 193 -7.00 -0.65 21.38
N HIS A 194 -5.76 -1.07 21.64
CA HIS A 194 -5.29 -1.29 23.00
C HIS A 194 -5.11 0.01 23.81
N LEU A 195 -4.61 1.06 23.16
CA LEU A 195 -4.39 2.36 23.81
C LEU A 195 -5.65 3.22 23.88
N ASP A 196 -6.75 2.77 23.28
CA ASP A 196 -8.01 3.53 23.14
C ASP A 196 -7.78 4.89 22.46
N VAL A 197 -7.05 4.87 21.34
CA VAL A 197 -6.75 6.04 20.51
C VAL A 197 -7.12 5.77 19.06
N ASN A 198 -7.11 6.80 18.21
CA ASN A 198 -7.32 6.61 16.78
C ASN A 198 -6.08 5.98 16.13
N ALA A 199 -6.26 4.99 15.25
CA ALA A 199 -5.17 4.38 14.48
C ALA A 199 -4.38 5.39 13.62
N GLN A 200 -4.99 6.53 13.27
CA GLN A 200 -4.32 7.63 12.58
C GLN A 200 -3.25 8.31 13.45
N ASP A 201 -3.42 8.31 14.77
CA ASP A 201 -2.49 8.91 15.74
C ASP A 201 -1.31 7.99 16.09
N VAL A 202 -1.38 6.72 15.70
CA VAL A 202 -0.32 5.73 15.86
C VAL A 202 0.56 5.71 14.62
N GLN A 203 1.87 5.88 14.79
CA GLN A 203 2.88 5.62 13.77
C GLN A 203 3.59 4.32 14.12
N ALA A 204 3.40 3.30 13.28
CA ALA A 204 4.04 2.00 13.41
C ALA A 204 4.21 1.38 12.02
N SER A 205 5.27 0.61 11.82
CA SER A 205 5.58 0.02 10.51
C SER A 205 6.04 -1.42 10.66
N ILE A 206 5.52 -2.25 9.76
CA ILE A 206 5.99 -3.60 9.49
C ILE A 206 6.78 -3.54 8.18
N ILE A 207 7.98 -4.11 8.15
CA ILE A 207 8.85 -4.18 6.97
C ILE A 207 9.26 -5.64 6.68
N GLY A 208 9.98 -5.85 5.57
CA GLY A 208 10.46 -7.18 5.18
C GLY A 208 9.48 -7.91 4.28
N GLU A 209 9.39 -9.23 4.44
CA GLU A 209 8.46 -10.08 3.69
C GLU A 209 7.01 -9.77 4.09
N HIS A 210 6.10 -9.70 3.10
CA HIS A 210 4.66 -9.80 3.37
C HIS A 210 4.30 -11.26 3.69
N GLY A 211 4.36 -11.61 4.98
CA GLY A 211 4.07 -12.95 5.46
C GLY A 211 4.66 -13.23 6.83
N ASP A 212 4.91 -14.52 7.08
CA ASP A 212 5.33 -15.01 8.39
C ASP A 212 6.67 -14.37 8.83
N SER A 213 7.58 -14.06 7.91
CA SER A 213 8.90 -13.46 8.22
C SER A 213 8.94 -11.93 8.25
N SER A 214 7.78 -11.28 8.39
CA SER A 214 7.70 -9.82 8.53
C SER A 214 8.37 -9.33 9.82
N VAL A 215 8.82 -8.07 9.83
CA VAL A 215 9.56 -7.47 10.94
C VAL A 215 8.87 -6.20 11.41
N ALA A 216 8.45 -6.19 12.69
CA ALA A 216 7.92 -5.00 13.34
C ALA A 216 9.04 -4.06 13.77
N LEU A 217 8.96 -2.79 13.37
CA LEU A 217 9.90 -1.75 13.78
C LEU A 217 9.51 -1.14 15.12
N TRP A 218 9.69 -1.90 16.21
CA TRP A 218 9.35 -1.49 17.57
C TRP A 218 9.99 -0.17 17.99
N SER A 219 11.23 0.06 17.56
CA SER A 219 11.99 1.27 17.88
C SER A 219 11.41 2.55 17.30
N SER A 220 10.61 2.46 16.23
CA SER A 220 10.00 3.63 15.58
C SER A 220 8.56 3.90 15.99
N ILE A 221 7.98 3.10 16.90
CA ILE A 221 6.59 3.25 17.28
C ILE A 221 6.41 4.55 18.07
N SER A 222 5.46 5.37 17.63
CA SER A 222 5.04 6.57 18.35
C SER A 222 3.52 6.75 18.32
N VAL A 223 2.99 7.39 19.35
CA VAL A 223 1.56 7.72 19.47
C VAL A 223 1.44 9.20 19.81
N GLY A 224 0.71 9.96 18.98
CA GLY A 224 0.63 11.41 19.13
C GLY A 224 1.99 12.12 19.11
N GLY A 225 2.98 11.53 18.43
CA GLY A 225 4.36 12.03 18.38
C GLY A 225 5.25 11.64 19.57
N VAL A 226 4.72 10.90 20.56
CA VAL A 226 5.50 10.40 21.70
C VAL A 226 6.03 8.99 21.39
N PRO A 227 7.36 8.77 21.39
CA PRO A 227 7.92 7.43 21.20
C PRO A 227 7.54 6.49 22.36
N VAL A 228 6.96 5.34 22.02
CA VAL A 228 6.39 4.41 23.03
C VAL A 228 7.48 3.81 23.91
N LEU A 229 8.59 3.32 23.34
CA LEU A 229 9.66 2.72 24.12
C LEU A 229 10.29 3.72 25.10
N SER A 230 10.57 4.95 24.65
CA SER A 230 11.13 5.99 25.52
C SER A 230 10.17 6.41 26.63
N PHE A 231 8.86 6.35 26.38
CA PHE A 231 7.85 6.60 27.42
C PHE A 231 7.87 5.48 28.47
N LEU A 232 7.85 4.21 28.05
CA LEU A 232 7.90 3.07 28.96
C LEU A 232 9.15 3.07 29.84
N GLU A 233 10.32 3.38 29.25
CA GLU A 233 11.58 3.51 29.99
C GLU A 233 11.54 4.64 31.04
N LYS A 234 10.98 5.81 30.69
CA LYS A 234 10.87 6.95 31.61
C LYS A 234 9.93 6.68 32.77
N GLN A 235 8.84 5.97 32.52
CA GLN A 235 7.86 5.58 33.54
C GLN A 235 8.28 4.33 34.32
N GLN A 236 9.45 3.76 34.01
CA GLN A 236 9.96 2.52 34.60
C GLN A 236 8.95 1.35 34.49
N ILE A 237 8.11 1.37 33.46
CA ILE A 237 7.16 0.29 33.20
C ILE A 237 8.00 -0.87 32.65
N PRO A 238 8.07 -2.01 33.36
CA PRO A 238 8.84 -3.15 32.88
C PRO A 238 8.23 -3.61 31.56
N TYR A 239 9.07 -3.86 30.58
CA TYR A 239 8.70 -4.57 29.38
C TYR A 239 9.74 -5.66 29.14
N GLU A 240 9.29 -6.85 28.79
CA GLU A 240 10.19 -7.94 28.46
C GLU A 240 10.88 -7.62 27.12
N LYS A 241 12.18 -7.33 27.16
CA LYS A 241 13.01 -7.19 25.94
C LYS A 241 12.93 -8.44 25.07
N GLU A 242 12.79 -9.61 25.69
CA GLU A 242 12.55 -10.88 25.02
C GLU A 242 11.20 -10.94 24.31
N THR A 243 10.18 -10.21 24.75
CA THR A 243 8.86 -10.14 24.11
C THR A 243 8.86 -9.20 22.91
N LEU A 244 9.71 -8.15 22.93
CA LEU A 244 9.98 -7.33 21.74
C LEU A 244 10.81 -8.07 20.67
N ILE A 245 11.73 -8.94 21.08
CA ILE A 245 12.62 -9.71 20.20
C ILE A 245 11.98 -11.02 19.70
N SER A 246 11.15 -11.68 20.52
CA SER A 246 10.52 -12.98 20.21
C SER A 246 9.22 -12.88 19.40
N CYS A 247 8.76 -11.67 19.08
CA CYS A 247 7.74 -11.43 18.05
C CYS A 247 8.28 -11.51 16.61
N GLY A 248 9.54 -11.91 16.41
CA GLY A 248 10.02 -12.45 15.13
C GLY A 248 9.46 -13.86 14.85
N PRO A 249 9.48 -14.32 13.57
CA PRO A 249 8.84 -15.56 13.15
C PRO A 249 9.26 -16.77 14.00
N ARG A 250 8.30 -17.47 14.60
CA ARG A 250 8.50 -18.84 15.09
C ARG A 250 8.21 -19.82 13.95
N PRO A 251 8.98 -20.91 13.79
CA PRO A 251 8.87 -21.80 12.63
C PRO A 251 7.55 -22.61 12.51
N GLU A 252 6.65 -22.58 13.50
CA GLU A 252 5.56 -23.58 13.58
C GLU A 252 4.16 -23.09 13.97
N THR A 253 3.81 -21.80 13.85
CA THR A 253 2.41 -21.36 14.11
C THR A 253 1.85 -20.46 13.01
N PRO A 254 0.68 -20.79 12.42
CA PRO A 254 0.02 -19.92 11.45
C PRO A 254 -0.52 -18.69 12.18
N LEU A 255 -0.06 -17.51 11.77
CA LEU A 255 -0.58 -16.17 12.09
C LEU A 255 -1.26 -16.06 13.48
N ALA A 256 -0.51 -16.34 14.55
CA ALA A 256 -0.96 -16.01 15.90
C ALA A 256 -0.65 -14.53 16.14
N LEU A 257 -1.68 -13.77 16.52
CA LEU A 257 -1.57 -12.43 17.12
C LEU A 257 -0.40 -12.39 18.12
N PRO A 258 0.24 -11.22 18.32
CA PRO A 258 1.22 -11.10 19.40
C PRO A 258 0.59 -11.60 20.71
N PRO A 259 1.32 -12.38 21.52
CA PRO A 259 0.76 -13.02 22.69
C PRO A 259 0.18 -11.98 23.68
N PRO A 260 -0.78 -12.38 24.54
CA PRO A 260 -1.44 -11.51 25.52
C PRO A 260 -0.48 -10.73 26.44
N LEU A 261 0.77 -11.19 26.58
CA LEU A 261 1.77 -10.62 27.49
C LEU A 261 2.07 -9.13 27.24
N PHE A 262 2.05 -8.64 25.99
CA PHE A 262 2.31 -7.22 25.75
C PHE A 262 1.10 -6.33 26.14
N LEU A 263 -0.12 -6.86 26.01
CA LEU A 263 -1.33 -6.17 26.43
C LEU A 263 -1.40 -6.11 27.97
N GLU A 264 -0.91 -7.13 28.68
CA GLU A 264 -0.79 -7.13 30.15
C GLU A 264 0.24 -6.09 30.66
N LEU A 265 1.35 -5.86 29.93
CA LEU A 265 2.36 -4.86 30.31
C LEU A 265 1.84 -3.41 30.25
N LEU A 266 0.94 -3.11 29.32
CA LEU A 266 0.31 -1.79 29.18
C LEU A 266 -0.91 -1.62 30.10
N GLU A 267 -1.61 -2.69 30.48
CA GLU A 267 -2.64 -2.65 31.53
C GLU A 267 -2.07 -2.27 32.91
N HIS A 268 -0.85 -2.71 33.22
CA HIS A 268 -0.15 -2.30 34.45
C HIS A 268 0.19 -0.81 34.49
N SER A 269 0.29 -0.14 33.33
CA SER A 269 0.48 1.32 33.25
C SER A 269 -0.81 2.13 33.49
N LYS A 270 -2.00 1.54 33.31
CA LYS A 270 -3.29 2.22 33.54
C LYS A 270 -3.73 2.21 35.02
N LYS A 271 -3.03 1.48 35.90
CA LYS A 271 -3.33 1.37 37.34
C LYS A 271 -2.40 2.18 38.26
N GLY A 272 -1.62 3.11 37.70
CA GLY A 272 -0.77 4.05 38.44
C GLY A 272 -1.29 5.47 38.38
#